data_AF-A0A258TF49-F1
#
_entry.id   AF-A0A258TF49-F1
#
_cell.length_a   1.000
_cell.length_b   1.000
_cell.length_c   1.000
_cell.angle_alpha   90.00
_cell.angle_beta   90.00
_cell.angle_gamma   90.00
#
_symmetry.space_group_name_H-M   'P 1'
#
loop_
_entity.id
_entity.type
_entity.pdbx_description
1 polymer ?
#
loop_
_entity_poly.entity_id
_entity_poly.type
_entity_poly.pdbx_seq_one_letter_code
_entity_poly.pdbx_strand_id
1 'polypeptide(L)'
;MARPRPPLWLAAPTRFAGLTPRRAGLVAVLTALLLAVSLTALLVPGPPPVSRDPGRHAEDQADIVLYDSIVAGVRNGGNYYLVTARALRRGDYPLRPFVTFRLPTLAVIEASIPPDLAILLLFFLAAGVVLAWFVRLRDAFARPPPLAIALVLLAGGLVAFVQPSLVVFHEIWAGLLVALSLALRKPDRWIEAAAIGMIAMLIRETAALYVIVMAGIALIEGRRRESLGWGLALMVFAGVVVLHAIAVDKVIEPLDPASPGWAGMLGFGFFVKTMTISTALALAPGWLAALLVGLALFGWASWRDPLATRALAIFAAYAVLLSLFGRPDTFYWGLMVAPTFLIGLAFVPDSLRDLSGAALDSRRIIVTRRVQ
;
A
#
# COMPACT_ATOMS: atom_id res chain seq x y z
N MET A 1 34.38 -6.77 13.45
CA MET A 1 32.91 -6.97 13.30
C MET A 1 32.60 -8.39 13.73
N ALA A 2 31.62 -8.61 14.61
CA ALA A 2 31.21 -9.96 15.00
C ALA A 2 30.73 -10.74 13.76
N ARG A 3 31.03 -12.05 13.71
CA ARG A 3 30.43 -12.92 12.70
C ARG A 3 28.92 -12.98 12.93
N PRO A 4 28.08 -12.80 11.89
CA PRO A 4 26.63 -12.92 12.01
C PRO A 4 26.26 -14.29 12.60
N ARG A 5 25.31 -14.31 13.53
CA ARG A 5 24.74 -15.56 14.04
C ARG A 5 23.86 -16.19 12.95
N PRO A 6 23.71 -17.54 12.90
CA PRO A 6 22.78 -18.15 11.97
C PRO A 6 21.35 -17.69 12.29
N PRO A 7 20.55 -17.26 11.29
CA PRO A 7 19.18 -16.82 11.51
C PRO A 7 18.27 -17.95 12.02
N LEU A 8 17.14 -17.60 12.62
CA LEU A 8 16.07 -18.52 13.04
C LEU A 8 15.14 -18.85 11.88
N TRP A 9 14.66 -17.82 11.17
CA TRP A 9 13.60 -17.91 10.16
C TRP A 9 14.13 -17.63 8.77
N LEU A 10 15.01 -16.63 8.62
CA LEU A 10 15.50 -16.17 7.33
C LEU A 10 16.61 -17.06 6.76
N ALA A 11 16.73 -17.09 5.43
CA ALA A 11 17.81 -17.78 4.73
C ALA A 11 19.17 -17.09 4.91
N ALA A 12 19.17 -15.78 5.19
CA ALA A 12 20.38 -14.99 5.42
C ALA A 12 20.16 -13.98 6.57
N PRO A 13 21.25 -13.52 7.24
CA PRO A 13 21.15 -12.50 8.28
C PRO A 13 20.56 -11.19 7.78
N THR A 14 19.89 -10.46 8.68
CA THR A 14 19.28 -9.16 8.35
C THR A 14 20.32 -8.07 8.11
N ARG A 15 19.89 -6.90 7.64
CA ARG A 15 20.72 -5.69 7.55
C ARG A 15 21.31 -5.28 8.91
N PHE A 16 20.68 -5.68 10.01
CA PHE A 16 21.10 -5.29 11.36
C PHE A 16 22.25 -6.14 11.89
N ALA A 17 22.47 -7.36 11.36
CA ALA A 17 23.51 -8.27 11.83
C ALA A 17 24.94 -7.70 11.68
N GLY A 18 25.16 -6.80 10.72
CA GLY A 18 26.46 -6.19 10.43
C GLY A 18 26.68 -4.82 11.06
N LEU A 19 25.76 -4.33 11.90
CA LEU A 19 25.87 -2.99 12.48
C LEU A 19 26.93 -2.93 13.58
N THR A 20 27.55 -1.75 13.72
CA THR A 20 28.36 -1.45 14.90
C THR A 20 27.46 -1.23 16.12
N PRO A 21 27.93 -1.44 17.37
CA PRO A 21 27.10 -1.27 18.56
C PRO A 21 26.42 0.11 18.66
N ARG A 22 27.13 1.18 18.28
CA ARG A 22 26.56 2.55 18.23
C ARG A 22 25.42 2.66 17.22
N ARG A 23 25.58 2.12 16.02
CA ARG A 23 24.53 2.15 14.98
C ARG A 23 23.36 1.26 15.34
N ALA A 24 23.61 0.10 15.94
CA ALA A 24 22.56 -0.77 16.45
C ALA A 24 21.77 -0.09 17.59
N GLY A 25 22.44 0.60 18.51
CA GLY A 25 21.79 1.41 19.54
C GLY A 25 20.91 2.52 18.94
N LEU A 26 21.40 3.23 17.91
CA LEU A 26 20.60 4.23 17.20
C LEU A 26 19.36 3.61 16.55
N VAL A 27 19.50 2.48 15.86
CA VAL A 27 18.35 1.78 15.23
C VAL A 27 17.36 1.31 16.29
N ALA A 28 17.81 0.85 17.46
CA ALA A 28 16.93 0.49 18.57
C ALA A 28 16.14 1.70 19.09
N VAL A 29 16.80 2.86 19.27
CA VAL A 29 16.12 4.11 19.67
C VAL A 29 15.12 4.56 18.61
N LEU A 30 15.49 4.53 17.33
CA LEU A 30 14.57 4.86 16.23
C LEU A 30 13.39 3.91 16.16
N THR A 31 13.59 2.63 16.46
CA THR A 31 12.51 1.64 16.53
C THR A 31 11.58 1.93 17.71
N ALA A 32 12.13 2.23 18.90
CA ALA A 32 11.32 2.62 20.05
C ALA A 32 10.51 3.90 19.76
N LEU A 33 11.12 4.89 19.11
CA LEU A 33 10.43 6.10 18.65
C LEU A 33 9.33 5.79 17.64
N LEU A 34 9.60 4.92 16.65
CA LEU A 34 8.59 4.48 15.68
C LEU A 34 7.39 3.84 16.37
N LEU A 35 7.62 2.97 17.36
CA LEU A 35 6.55 2.34 18.13
C LEU A 35 5.76 3.37 18.95
N ALA A 36 6.44 4.31 19.61
CA ALA A 36 5.80 5.39 20.37
C ALA A 36 4.96 6.30 19.46
N VAL A 37 5.50 6.71 18.31
CA VAL A 37 4.76 7.52 17.33
C VAL A 37 3.62 6.73 16.70
N SER A 38 3.74 5.40 16.54
CA SER A 38 2.64 4.56 16.06
C SER A 38 1.44 4.58 17.00
N LEU A 39 1.66 4.66 18.31
CA LEU A 39 0.58 4.76 19.32
C LEU A 39 -0.24 6.05 19.20
N THR A 40 0.24 7.08 18.49
CA THR A 40 -0.57 8.28 18.20
C THR A 40 -1.83 7.96 17.41
N ALA A 41 -1.90 6.80 16.74
CA ALA A 41 -3.10 6.29 16.07
C ALA A 41 -4.32 6.15 17.00
N LEU A 42 -4.09 6.02 18.32
CA LEU A 42 -5.16 5.97 19.32
C LEU A 42 -5.85 7.33 19.52
N LEU A 43 -5.16 8.42 19.16
CA LEU A 43 -5.62 9.79 19.34
C LEU A 43 -6.23 10.38 18.06
N VAL A 44 -6.01 9.73 16.92
CA VAL A 44 -6.50 10.20 15.61
C VAL A 44 -7.91 9.68 15.35
N PRO A 45 -8.84 10.54 14.89
CA PRO A 45 -10.18 10.10 14.50
C PRO A 45 -10.11 9.06 13.37
N GLY A 46 -10.88 7.98 13.51
CA GLY A 46 -11.11 7.05 12.41
C GLY A 46 -12.21 7.54 11.47
N PRO A 47 -12.47 6.83 10.37
CA PRO A 47 -13.72 7.02 9.64
C PRO A 47 -14.91 6.86 10.60
N PRO A 48 -16.05 7.54 10.34
CA PRO A 48 -17.24 7.39 11.16
C PRO A 48 -17.59 5.90 11.30
N PRO A 49 -17.97 5.46 12.52
CA PRO A 49 -18.28 4.05 12.75
C PRO A 49 -19.45 3.61 11.88
N VAL A 50 -19.31 2.46 11.21
CA VAL A 50 -20.41 1.79 10.52
C VAL A 50 -21.54 1.60 11.51
N SER A 51 -22.69 2.19 11.22
CA SER A 51 -23.87 2.09 12.06
C SER A 51 -24.34 0.64 12.09
N ARG A 52 -24.58 0.11 13.30
CA ARG A 52 -25.23 -1.20 13.47
C ARG A 52 -26.76 -1.14 13.30
N ASP A 53 -27.28 0.04 12.98
CA ASP A 53 -28.69 0.27 12.71
C ASP A 53 -29.02 -0.08 11.24
N PRO A 54 -29.91 -1.05 10.99
CA PRO A 54 -30.39 -1.39 9.67
C PRO A 54 -30.87 -0.21 8.82
N GLY A 55 -31.42 0.83 9.46
CA GLY A 55 -31.92 2.03 8.78
C GLY A 55 -30.82 2.98 8.29
N ARG A 56 -29.58 2.83 8.77
CA ARG A 56 -28.43 3.66 8.37
C ARG A 56 -27.39 2.93 7.52
N HIS A 57 -27.60 1.64 7.23
CA HIS A 57 -26.73 0.88 6.32
C HIS A 57 -26.64 1.49 4.92
N ALA A 58 -27.65 2.24 4.47
CA ALA A 58 -27.61 2.97 3.22
C ALA A 58 -26.60 4.14 3.23
N GLU A 59 -26.38 4.80 4.37
CA GLU A 59 -25.36 5.84 4.55
C GLU A 59 -23.95 5.21 4.61
N ASP A 60 -23.82 4.05 5.26
CA ASP A 60 -22.55 3.31 5.37
C ASP A 60 -22.10 2.67 4.04
N GLN A 61 -23.03 2.41 3.12
CA GLN A 61 -22.79 1.84 1.80
C GLN A 61 -22.96 2.86 0.66
N ALA A 62 -23.10 4.16 0.98
CA ALA A 62 -23.40 5.19 0.00
C ALA A 62 -22.40 5.19 -1.18
N ASP A 63 -21.12 4.98 -0.90
CA ASP A 63 -20.07 4.89 -1.92
C ASP A 63 -20.19 3.63 -2.80
N ILE A 64 -20.58 2.47 -2.23
CA ILE A 64 -20.83 1.24 -3.02
C ILE A 64 -21.99 1.49 -3.98
N VAL A 65 -23.12 1.98 -3.45
CA VAL A 65 -24.33 2.26 -4.22
C VAL A 65 -24.05 3.30 -5.31
N LEU A 66 -23.25 4.32 -4.99
CA LEU A 66 -22.80 5.32 -5.96
C LEU A 66 -22.07 4.67 -7.14
N TYR A 67 -21.03 3.88 -6.89
CA TYR A 67 -20.25 3.26 -7.98
C TYR A 67 -21.04 2.19 -8.74
N ASP A 68 -21.85 1.38 -8.07
CA ASP A 68 -22.76 0.43 -8.73
C ASP A 68 -23.72 1.16 -9.68
N SER A 69 -24.28 2.29 -9.24
CA SER A 69 -25.18 3.09 -10.08
C SER A 69 -24.48 3.67 -11.31
N ILE A 70 -23.19 4.02 -11.19
CA ILE A 70 -22.37 4.50 -12.31
C ILE A 70 -22.11 3.35 -13.29
N VAL A 71 -21.68 2.18 -12.81
CA VAL A 71 -21.44 1.00 -13.64
C VAL A 71 -22.72 0.59 -14.37
N ALA A 72 -23.87 0.54 -13.68
CA ALA A 72 -25.15 0.23 -14.28
C ALA A 72 -25.57 1.27 -15.34
N GLY A 73 -25.37 2.56 -15.07
CA GLY A 73 -25.66 3.63 -16.03
C GLY A 73 -24.81 3.53 -17.31
N VAL A 74 -23.52 3.20 -17.18
CA VAL A 74 -22.63 2.98 -18.33
C VAL A 74 -23.00 1.70 -19.08
N ARG A 75 -23.32 0.61 -18.37
CA ARG A 75 -23.77 -0.66 -18.97
C ARG A 75 -25.02 -0.49 -19.83
N ASN A 76 -25.92 0.39 -19.42
CA ASN A 76 -27.13 0.74 -20.19
C ASN A 76 -26.86 1.74 -21.34
N GLY A 77 -25.61 1.92 -21.76
CA GLY A 77 -25.21 2.76 -22.90
C GLY A 77 -24.97 4.23 -22.56
N GLY A 78 -24.96 4.60 -21.28
CA GLY A 78 -24.69 5.97 -20.85
C GLY A 78 -23.22 6.37 -21.02
N ASN A 79 -22.98 7.64 -21.34
CA ASN A 79 -21.63 8.22 -21.29
C ASN A 79 -21.15 8.32 -19.83
N TYR A 80 -19.96 7.80 -19.53
CA TYR A 80 -19.38 7.78 -18.18
C TYR A 80 -19.46 9.14 -17.47
N TYR A 81 -19.00 10.22 -18.10
CA TYR A 81 -18.92 11.53 -17.45
C TYR A 81 -20.31 12.09 -17.11
N LEU A 82 -21.28 11.94 -18.01
CA LEU A 82 -22.66 12.37 -17.78
C LEU A 82 -23.36 11.53 -16.71
N VAL A 83 -23.16 10.21 -16.74
CA VAL A 83 -23.72 9.29 -15.73
C VAL A 83 -23.14 9.62 -14.35
N THR A 84 -21.82 9.75 -14.26
CA THR A 84 -21.12 10.06 -13.01
C THR A 84 -21.52 11.42 -12.47
N ALA A 85 -21.58 12.47 -13.30
CA ALA A 85 -22.01 13.80 -12.84
C ALA A 85 -23.43 13.77 -12.23
N ARG A 86 -24.38 13.07 -12.88
CA ARG A 86 -25.75 12.90 -12.33
C ARG A 86 -25.77 12.06 -11.05
N ALA A 87 -24.91 11.06 -10.92
CA ALA A 87 -24.83 10.23 -9.73
C ALA A 87 -24.26 11.03 -8.55
N LEU A 88 -23.18 11.77 -8.77
CA LEU A 88 -22.56 12.64 -7.76
C LEU A 88 -23.52 13.74 -7.29
N ARG A 89 -24.20 14.44 -8.20
CA ARG A 89 -25.21 15.46 -7.84
C ARG A 89 -26.36 14.90 -7.03
N ARG A 90 -26.85 13.70 -7.36
CA ARG A 90 -27.95 13.05 -6.63
C ARG A 90 -27.55 12.60 -5.23
N GLY A 91 -26.27 12.29 -5.02
CA GLY A 91 -25.72 11.90 -3.71
C GLY A 91 -25.08 13.05 -2.94
N ASP A 92 -25.25 14.31 -3.38
CA ASP A 92 -24.63 15.50 -2.78
C ASP A 92 -23.09 15.41 -2.64
N TYR A 93 -22.44 14.66 -3.53
CA TYR A 93 -20.98 14.56 -3.59
C TYR A 93 -20.37 15.76 -4.32
N PRO A 94 -19.14 16.17 -3.98
CA PRO A 94 -18.40 17.17 -4.75
C PRO A 94 -18.13 16.75 -6.20
N LEU A 95 -18.22 17.70 -7.14
CA LEU A 95 -17.87 17.51 -8.55
C LEU A 95 -16.62 18.31 -8.97
N ARG A 96 -16.10 19.18 -8.08
CA ARG A 96 -14.92 20.02 -8.38
C ARG A 96 -13.81 19.82 -7.35
N PRO A 97 -12.52 19.81 -7.73
CA PRO A 97 -12.01 19.81 -9.11
C PRO A 97 -12.13 18.42 -9.76
N PHE A 98 -11.57 18.23 -10.96
CA PHE A 98 -11.74 17.00 -11.74
C PHE A 98 -11.39 15.70 -11.00
N VAL A 99 -10.49 15.76 -10.00
CA VAL A 99 -10.10 14.61 -9.15
C VAL A 99 -11.21 14.06 -8.26
N THR A 100 -12.37 14.73 -8.20
CA THR A 100 -13.59 14.20 -7.57
C THR A 100 -14.23 13.09 -8.41
N PHE A 101 -13.98 13.09 -9.72
CA PHE A 101 -14.34 11.99 -10.61
C PHE A 101 -13.24 10.93 -10.55
N ARG A 102 -13.62 9.67 -10.38
CA ARG A 102 -12.70 8.56 -10.59
C ARG A 102 -12.38 8.42 -12.08
N LEU A 103 -11.26 7.76 -12.38
CA LEU A 103 -10.94 7.41 -13.76
C LEU A 103 -11.98 6.42 -14.32
N PRO A 104 -12.36 6.57 -15.60
CA PRO A 104 -13.42 5.77 -16.21
C PRO A 104 -13.09 4.29 -16.36
N THR A 105 -11.79 3.94 -16.35
CA THR A 105 -11.27 2.63 -16.77
C THR A 105 -11.99 1.46 -16.11
N LEU A 106 -12.09 1.44 -14.78
CA LEU A 106 -12.73 0.33 -14.07
C LEU A 106 -14.22 0.25 -14.38
N ALA A 107 -14.94 1.37 -14.25
CA ALA A 107 -16.38 1.40 -14.46
C ALA A 107 -16.77 0.99 -15.90
N VAL A 108 -15.97 1.37 -16.90
CA VAL A 108 -16.17 0.97 -18.30
C VAL A 108 -15.89 -0.52 -18.49
N ILE A 109 -14.84 -1.07 -17.87
CA ILE A 109 -14.55 -2.50 -17.92
C ILE A 109 -15.69 -3.30 -17.27
N GLU A 110 -16.09 -2.95 -16.05
CA GLU A 110 -17.17 -3.63 -15.31
C GLU A 110 -18.51 -3.51 -16.01
N ALA A 111 -18.80 -2.37 -16.65
CA ALA A 111 -19.99 -2.21 -17.46
C ALA A 111 -20.02 -3.16 -18.66
N SER A 112 -18.85 -3.50 -19.23
CA SER A 112 -18.71 -4.35 -20.43
C SER A 112 -18.78 -5.86 -20.18
N ILE A 113 -18.76 -6.29 -18.92
CA ILE A 113 -18.74 -7.72 -18.53
C ILE A 113 -19.85 -8.05 -17.52
N PRO A 114 -20.24 -9.33 -17.37
CA PRO A 114 -21.14 -9.74 -16.29
C PRO A 114 -20.52 -9.45 -14.90
N PRO A 115 -21.32 -9.06 -13.88
CA PRO A 115 -20.81 -8.78 -12.53
C PRO A 115 -20.04 -9.96 -11.92
N ASP A 116 -20.54 -11.18 -12.10
CA ASP A 116 -19.89 -12.39 -11.60
C ASP A 116 -18.49 -12.60 -12.21
N LEU A 117 -18.31 -12.21 -13.48
CA LEU A 117 -17.01 -12.28 -14.13
C LEU A 117 -16.04 -11.23 -13.56
N ALA A 118 -16.52 -10.02 -13.21
CA ALA A 118 -15.69 -9.02 -12.54
C ALA A 118 -15.20 -9.53 -11.17
N ILE A 119 -16.09 -10.14 -10.37
CA ILE A 119 -15.74 -10.75 -9.08
C ILE A 119 -14.74 -11.90 -9.27
N LEU A 120 -14.95 -12.76 -10.27
CA LEU A 120 -14.05 -13.85 -10.58
C LEU A 120 -12.65 -13.35 -10.99
N LEU A 121 -12.58 -12.30 -11.82
CA LEU A 121 -11.32 -11.65 -12.21
C LEU A 121 -10.61 -11.04 -10.99
N LEU A 122 -11.35 -10.44 -10.07
CA LEU A 122 -10.81 -9.91 -8.82
C LEU A 122 -10.16 -11.03 -7.99
N PHE A 123 -10.83 -12.17 -7.84
CA PHE A 123 -10.29 -13.33 -7.12
C PHE A 123 -9.08 -13.95 -7.81
N PHE A 124 -9.07 -14.03 -9.14
CA PHE A 124 -7.88 -14.47 -9.88
C PHE A 124 -6.71 -13.52 -9.69
N LEU A 125 -6.96 -12.21 -9.67
CA LEU A 125 -5.93 -11.21 -9.40
C LEU A 125 -5.38 -11.36 -7.97
N ALA A 126 -6.24 -11.52 -6.97
CA ALA A 126 -5.83 -11.76 -5.58
C ALA A 126 -5.01 -13.05 -5.43
N ALA A 127 -5.44 -14.15 -6.06
CA ALA A 127 -4.70 -15.40 -6.08
C ALA A 127 -3.33 -15.24 -6.79
N GLY A 128 -3.29 -14.47 -7.88
CA GLY A 128 -2.05 -14.11 -8.59
C GLY A 128 -1.07 -13.33 -7.71
N VAL A 129 -1.57 -12.39 -6.88
CA VAL A 129 -0.76 -11.69 -5.88
C VAL A 129 -0.17 -12.67 -4.87
N VAL A 130 -0.99 -13.57 -4.31
CA VAL A 130 -0.52 -14.59 -3.35
C VAL A 130 0.55 -15.48 -3.98
N LEU A 131 0.35 -15.96 -5.21
CA LEU A 131 1.31 -16.79 -5.92
C LEU A 131 2.62 -16.04 -6.20
N ALA A 132 2.55 -14.80 -6.69
CA ALA A 132 3.72 -13.99 -6.98
C ALA A 132 4.55 -13.72 -5.70
N TRP A 133 3.88 -13.44 -4.58
CA TRP A 133 4.54 -13.24 -3.30
C TRP A 133 5.06 -14.53 -2.68
N PHE A 134 4.39 -15.67 -2.85
CA PHE A 134 4.95 -16.97 -2.48
C PHE A 134 6.28 -17.22 -3.20
N VAL A 135 6.30 -17.06 -4.52
CA VAL A 135 7.53 -17.21 -5.32
C VAL A 135 8.59 -16.22 -4.88
N ARG A 136 8.21 -15.00 -4.49
CA ARG A 136 9.14 -13.98 -4.01
C ARG A 136 9.74 -14.32 -2.63
N LEU A 137 8.94 -14.84 -1.72
CA LEU A 137 9.31 -15.04 -0.32
C LEU A 137 9.95 -16.40 -0.04
N ARG A 138 9.73 -17.42 -0.88
CA ARG A 138 10.24 -18.78 -0.64
C ARG A 138 11.76 -18.84 -0.44
N ASP A 139 12.50 -17.95 -1.12
CA ASP A 139 13.97 -17.89 -1.03
C ASP A 139 14.43 -16.98 0.13
N ALA A 140 13.52 -16.19 0.73
CA ALA A 140 13.83 -15.32 1.87
C ALA A 140 13.86 -16.09 3.20
N PHE A 141 13.12 -17.20 3.30
CA PHE A 141 12.99 -18.00 4.52
C PHE A 141 13.72 -19.34 4.39
N ALA A 142 14.41 -19.76 5.45
CA ALA A 142 15.18 -21.00 5.47
C ALA A 142 14.30 -22.26 5.57
N ARG A 143 13.04 -22.12 6.01
CA ARG A 143 12.14 -23.25 6.31
C ARG A 143 10.69 -22.94 5.94
N PRO A 144 9.85 -23.97 5.70
CA PRO A 144 8.44 -23.77 5.35
C PRO A 144 7.57 -23.04 6.41
N PRO A 145 7.71 -23.26 7.73
CA PRO A 145 6.80 -22.63 8.69
C PRO A 145 6.88 -21.08 8.73
N PRO A 146 8.06 -20.44 8.75
CA PRO A 146 8.14 -18.97 8.63
C PRO A 146 7.58 -18.43 7.30
N LEU A 147 7.77 -19.15 6.20
CA LEU A 147 7.15 -18.80 4.91
C LEU A 147 5.62 -18.86 5.01
N ALA A 148 5.06 -19.91 5.62
CA ALA A 148 3.62 -20.01 5.84
C ALA A 148 3.09 -18.86 6.70
N ILE A 149 3.81 -18.46 7.76
CA ILE A 149 3.47 -17.27 8.57
C ILE A 149 3.46 -16.01 7.70
N ALA A 150 4.46 -15.81 6.83
CA ALA A 150 4.50 -14.67 5.92
C ALA A 150 3.31 -14.65 4.94
N LEU A 151 2.88 -15.83 4.45
CA LEU A 151 1.69 -15.95 3.60
C LEU A 151 0.38 -15.71 4.36
N VAL A 152 0.29 -16.12 5.62
CA VAL A 152 -0.86 -15.79 6.49
C VAL A 152 -0.92 -14.29 6.74
N LEU A 153 0.22 -13.63 6.94
CA LEU A 153 0.29 -12.18 7.08
C LEU A 153 -0.10 -11.46 5.78
N LEU A 154 0.31 -11.97 4.62
CA LEU A 154 -0.18 -11.50 3.31
C LEU A 154 -1.70 -11.66 3.18
N ALA A 155 -2.25 -12.83 3.53
CA ALA A 155 -3.70 -13.03 3.54
C ALA A 155 -4.41 -12.06 4.49
N GLY A 156 -3.80 -11.75 5.64
CA GLY A 156 -4.28 -10.72 6.55
C GLY A 156 -4.27 -9.30 5.95
N GLY A 157 -3.32 -9.00 5.07
CA GLY A 157 -3.31 -7.75 4.28
C GLY A 157 -4.36 -7.71 3.16
N LEU A 158 -4.86 -8.88 2.75
CA LEU A 158 -5.79 -9.05 1.62
C LEU A 158 -7.27 -9.10 2.03
N VAL A 159 -7.61 -8.95 3.31
CA VAL A 159 -9.00 -9.14 3.82
C VAL A 159 -10.03 -8.26 3.11
N ALA A 160 -9.72 -7.00 2.79
CA ALA A 160 -10.62 -6.13 2.03
C ALA A 160 -10.74 -6.54 0.54
N PHE A 161 -9.69 -7.14 -0.01
CA PHE A 161 -9.54 -7.39 -1.45
C PHE A 161 -10.26 -8.64 -1.95
N VAL A 162 -10.79 -9.44 -1.02
CA VAL A 162 -11.55 -10.66 -1.30
C VAL A 162 -13.04 -10.51 -0.97
N GLN A 163 -13.49 -9.28 -0.69
CA GLN A 163 -14.91 -8.99 -0.45
C GLN A 163 -15.60 -8.68 -1.78
N PRO A 164 -16.60 -9.48 -2.22
CA PRO A 164 -17.30 -9.25 -3.49
C PRO A 164 -17.99 -7.88 -3.57
N SER A 165 -18.50 -7.38 -2.44
CA SER A 165 -19.18 -6.08 -2.35
C SER A 165 -18.27 -4.89 -2.64
N LEU A 166 -16.95 -5.07 -2.60
CA LEU A 166 -15.98 -4.02 -2.90
C LEU A 166 -15.43 -4.11 -4.33
N VAL A 167 -16.03 -4.93 -5.21
CA VAL A 167 -15.56 -5.10 -6.59
C VAL A 167 -15.51 -3.76 -7.33
N VAL A 168 -16.49 -2.88 -7.15
CA VAL A 168 -16.55 -1.57 -7.81
C VAL A 168 -15.55 -0.53 -7.28
N PHE A 169 -14.82 -0.83 -6.20
CA PHE A 169 -13.84 0.10 -5.64
C PHE A 169 -12.51 0.04 -6.40
N HIS A 170 -12.13 1.16 -6.99
CA HIS A 170 -10.87 1.34 -7.73
C HIS A 170 -9.64 0.98 -6.88
N GLU A 171 -9.66 1.28 -5.58
CA GLU A 171 -8.56 1.00 -4.67
C GLU A 171 -8.28 -0.50 -4.49
N ILE A 172 -9.31 -1.34 -4.57
CA ILE A 172 -9.19 -2.80 -4.42
C ILE A 172 -8.37 -3.35 -5.59
N TRP A 173 -8.76 -3.01 -6.82
CA TRP A 173 -8.03 -3.43 -8.02
C TRP A 173 -6.62 -2.86 -8.08
N ALA A 174 -6.48 -1.55 -7.87
CA ALA A 174 -5.18 -0.90 -7.98
C ALA A 174 -4.21 -1.33 -6.88
N GLY A 175 -4.67 -1.58 -5.65
CA GLY A 175 -3.83 -2.11 -4.57
C GLY A 175 -3.29 -3.51 -4.87
N LEU A 176 -4.12 -4.39 -5.43
CA LEU A 176 -3.67 -5.71 -5.90
C LEU A 176 -2.67 -5.61 -7.05
N LEU A 177 -2.91 -4.72 -8.02
CA LEU A 177 -1.99 -4.51 -9.14
C LEU A 177 -0.66 -3.91 -8.67
N VAL A 178 -0.66 -2.99 -7.71
CA VAL A 178 0.56 -2.48 -7.07
C VAL A 178 1.32 -3.60 -6.37
N ALA A 179 0.62 -4.45 -5.60
CA ALA A 179 1.22 -5.60 -4.94
C ALA A 179 1.82 -6.61 -5.92
N LEU A 180 1.11 -6.90 -7.02
CA LEU A 180 1.57 -7.80 -8.09
C LEU A 180 2.78 -7.22 -8.82
N SER A 181 2.70 -5.94 -9.22
CA SER A 181 3.79 -5.21 -9.86
C SER A 181 5.06 -5.23 -9.01
N LEU A 182 4.93 -4.95 -7.71
CA LEU A 182 6.04 -4.99 -6.77
C LEU A 182 6.66 -6.39 -6.64
N ALA A 183 5.83 -7.44 -6.55
CA ALA A 183 6.31 -8.83 -6.49
C ALA A 183 7.09 -9.22 -7.74
N LEU A 184 6.54 -8.93 -8.93
CA LEU A 184 7.07 -9.33 -10.23
C LEU A 184 8.32 -8.54 -10.65
N ARG A 185 8.51 -7.32 -10.14
CA ARG A 185 9.67 -6.50 -10.49
C ARG A 185 10.98 -7.20 -10.15
N LYS A 186 11.81 -7.45 -11.14
CA LYS A 186 13.20 -7.91 -10.98
C LYS A 186 14.17 -6.93 -11.63
N PRO A 187 15.45 -6.91 -11.20
CA PRO A 187 16.46 -6.04 -11.80
C PRO A 187 16.60 -6.11 -13.32
N ASP A 188 16.51 -7.33 -13.85
CA ASP A 188 16.64 -7.71 -15.25
C ASP A 188 15.30 -7.75 -15.98
N ARG A 189 14.18 -7.88 -15.25
CA ARG A 189 12.81 -7.94 -15.78
C ARG A 189 11.89 -6.98 -15.05
N TRP A 190 11.79 -5.76 -15.57
CA TRP A 190 11.02 -4.67 -14.99
C TRP A 190 9.85 -4.22 -15.88
N ILE A 191 9.80 -4.63 -17.15
CA ILE A 191 8.80 -4.15 -18.12
C ILE A 191 7.40 -4.59 -17.70
N GLU A 192 7.23 -5.85 -17.29
CA GLU A 192 5.95 -6.40 -16.86
C GLU A 192 5.45 -5.68 -15.60
N ALA A 193 6.34 -5.39 -14.65
CA ALA A 193 6.01 -4.57 -13.48
C ALA A 193 5.61 -3.15 -13.89
N ALA A 194 6.33 -2.51 -14.82
CA ALA A 194 6.00 -1.18 -15.32
C ALA A 194 4.63 -1.14 -16.01
N ALA A 195 4.30 -2.14 -16.81
CA ALA A 195 3.00 -2.28 -17.44
C ALA A 195 1.88 -2.48 -16.42
N ILE A 196 2.08 -3.35 -15.42
CA ILE A 196 1.08 -3.57 -14.36
C ILE A 196 0.90 -2.31 -13.50
N GLY A 197 1.99 -1.59 -13.18
CA GLY A 197 1.93 -0.30 -12.50
C GLY A 197 1.19 0.76 -13.31
N MET A 198 1.33 0.76 -14.64
CA MET A 198 0.54 1.60 -15.54
C MET A 198 -0.95 1.28 -15.47
N ILE A 199 -1.32 0.00 -15.55
CA ILE A 199 -2.72 -0.42 -15.42
C ILE A 199 -3.28 0.01 -14.07
N ALA A 200 -2.50 -0.15 -12.99
CA ALA A 200 -2.91 0.27 -11.65
C ALA A 200 -3.25 1.76 -11.59
N MET A 201 -2.40 2.64 -12.16
CA MET A 201 -2.68 4.08 -12.17
C MET A 201 -3.79 4.52 -13.12
N LEU A 202 -4.02 3.77 -14.22
CA LEU A 202 -5.16 4.00 -15.11
C LEU A 202 -6.50 3.59 -14.49
N ILE A 203 -6.50 2.64 -13.55
CA ILE A 203 -7.65 2.33 -12.72
C ILE A 203 -7.79 3.36 -11.60
N ARG A 204 -6.69 3.70 -10.93
CA ARG A 204 -6.69 4.59 -9.77
C ARG A 204 -5.49 5.52 -9.76
N GLU A 205 -5.74 6.83 -9.85
CA GLU A 205 -4.70 7.85 -9.90
C GLU A 205 -3.76 7.86 -8.69
N THR A 206 -4.22 7.44 -7.51
CA THR A 206 -3.36 7.36 -6.31
C THR A 206 -2.26 6.29 -6.42
N ALA A 207 -2.38 5.32 -7.35
CA ALA A 207 -1.30 4.39 -7.67
C ALA A 207 -0.15 5.05 -8.44
N ALA A 208 -0.32 6.27 -8.97
CA ALA A 208 0.78 7.01 -9.58
C ALA A 208 1.93 7.27 -8.58
N LEU A 209 1.63 7.41 -7.27
CA LEU A 209 2.65 7.56 -6.24
C LEU A 209 3.60 6.36 -6.18
N TYR A 210 3.06 5.14 -6.30
CA TYR A 210 3.87 3.92 -6.41
C TYR A 210 4.83 4.00 -7.62
N VAL A 211 4.31 4.39 -8.78
CA VAL A 211 5.10 4.48 -10.02
C VAL A 211 6.19 5.55 -9.92
N ILE A 212 5.89 6.72 -9.33
CA ILE A 212 6.85 7.81 -9.09
C ILE A 212 7.99 7.31 -8.19
N VAL A 213 7.67 6.61 -7.08
CA VAL A 213 8.68 6.06 -6.18
C VAL A 213 9.55 5.02 -6.91
N MET A 214 8.95 4.14 -7.71
CA MET A 214 9.69 3.13 -8.49
C MET A 214 10.61 3.78 -9.54
N ALA A 215 10.15 4.82 -10.23
CA ALA A 215 10.94 5.59 -11.18
C ALA A 215 12.14 6.27 -10.50
N GLY A 216 11.91 6.91 -9.35
CA GLY A 216 12.91 7.61 -8.56
C GLY A 216 13.96 6.67 -7.98
N ILE A 217 13.56 5.54 -7.38
CA ILE A 217 14.51 4.55 -6.87
C ILE A 217 15.31 3.91 -8.02
N ALA A 218 14.68 3.62 -9.16
CA ALA A 218 15.42 3.13 -10.34
C ALA A 218 16.46 4.14 -10.83
N LEU A 219 16.17 5.44 -10.78
CA LEU A 219 17.10 6.50 -11.12
C LEU A 219 18.28 6.55 -10.13
N ILE A 220 17.99 6.50 -8.81
CA ILE A 220 19.00 6.47 -7.74
C ILE A 220 19.90 5.24 -7.84
N GLU A 221 19.33 4.08 -8.21
CA GLU A 221 20.07 2.83 -8.44
C GLU A 221 20.88 2.83 -9.77
N GLY A 222 20.85 3.92 -10.54
CA GLY A 222 21.55 4.04 -11.83
C GLY A 222 20.91 3.24 -12.98
N ARG A 223 19.69 2.70 -12.79
CA ARG A 223 18.99 1.84 -13.75
C ARG A 223 18.18 2.69 -14.73
N ARG A 224 18.90 3.37 -15.62
CA ARG A 224 18.30 4.34 -16.57
C ARG A 224 17.16 3.76 -17.41
N ARG A 225 17.32 2.54 -17.94
CA ARG A 225 16.27 1.88 -18.75
C ARG A 225 14.99 1.64 -17.95
N GLU A 226 15.13 1.12 -16.73
CA GLU A 226 14.00 0.91 -15.82
C GLU A 226 13.33 2.24 -15.47
N SER A 227 14.11 3.26 -15.10
CA SER A 227 13.60 4.60 -14.77
C SER A 227 12.85 5.23 -15.95
N LEU A 228 13.38 5.13 -17.17
CA LEU A 228 12.70 5.59 -18.39
C LEU A 228 11.40 4.85 -18.64
N GLY A 229 11.34 3.54 -18.38
CA GLY A 229 10.12 2.75 -18.51
C GLY A 229 9.01 3.23 -17.58
N TRP A 230 9.32 3.43 -16.30
CA TRP A 230 8.37 4.01 -15.34
C TRP A 230 8.00 5.46 -15.71
N GLY A 231 8.95 6.25 -16.20
CA GLY A 231 8.74 7.62 -16.67
C GLY A 231 7.81 7.70 -17.88
N LEU A 232 7.97 6.82 -18.87
CA LEU A 232 7.07 6.73 -20.02
C LEU A 232 5.66 6.34 -19.57
N ALA A 233 5.54 5.42 -18.60
CA ALA A 233 4.26 5.08 -18.03
C ALA A 233 3.56 6.30 -17.42
N LEU A 234 4.31 7.11 -16.65
CA LEU A 234 3.79 8.36 -16.08
C LEU A 234 3.38 9.37 -17.14
N MET A 235 4.11 9.46 -18.25
CA MET A 235 3.75 10.36 -19.35
C MET A 235 2.43 9.95 -20.01
N VAL A 236 2.24 8.66 -20.27
CA VAL A 236 0.97 8.15 -20.81
C VAL A 236 -0.17 8.45 -19.85
N PHE A 237 0.04 8.18 -18.57
CA PHE A 237 -0.94 8.48 -17.52
C PHE A 237 -1.27 9.98 -17.44
N ALA A 238 -0.27 10.86 -17.50
CA ALA A 238 -0.48 12.30 -17.50
C ALA A 238 -1.34 12.76 -18.68
N GLY A 239 -1.11 12.20 -19.88
CA GLY A 239 -1.97 12.44 -21.04
C GLY A 239 -3.42 12.03 -20.79
N VAL A 240 -3.64 10.84 -20.20
CA VAL A 240 -4.98 10.38 -19.82
C VAL A 240 -5.64 11.30 -18.78
N VAL A 241 -4.90 11.75 -17.78
CA VAL A 241 -5.41 12.69 -16.76
C VAL A 241 -5.80 14.04 -17.37
N VAL A 242 -5.02 14.56 -18.32
CA VAL A 242 -5.38 15.80 -19.03
C VAL A 242 -6.68 15.62 -19.82
N LEU A 243 -6.81 14.53 -20.58
CA LEU A 243 -8.04 14.22 -21.31
C LEU A 243 -9.23 14.02 -20.37
N HIS A 244 -8.99 13.38 -19.23
CA HIS A 244 -9.99 13.20 -18.18
C HIS A 244 -10.46 14.54 -17.60
N ALA A 245 -9.53 15.44 -17.27
CA ALA A 245 -9.85 16.78 -16.78
C ALA A 245 -10.67 17.58 -17.80
N ILE A 246 -10.29 17.56 -19.08
CA ILE A 246 -11.05 18.20 -20.16
C ILE A 246 -12.46 17.61 -20.29
N ALA A 247 -12.62 16.31 -20.10
CA ALA A 247 -13.92 15.66 -20.19
C ALA A 247 -14.82 15.97 -18.98
N VAL A 248 -14.24 16.07 -17.77
CA VAL A 248 -14.96 16.49 -16.57
C VAL A 248 -15.41 17.94 -16.69
N ASP A 249 -14.56 18.84 -17.19
CA ASP A 249 -14.88 20.26 -17.39
C ASP A 249 -16.15 20.47 -18.25
N LYS A 250 -16.42 19.57 -19.19
CA LYS A 250 -17.61 19.61 -20.06
C LYS A 250 -18.92 19.21 -19.38
N VAL A 251 -18.87 18.60 -18.19
CA VAL A 251 -20.07 18.09 -17.50
C VAL A 251 -20.33 18.74 -16.16
N ILE A 252 -19.38 19.52 -15.62
CA ILE A 252 -19.55 20.28 -14.38
C ILE A 252 -20.23 21.62 -14.63
N GLU A 253 -20.92 22.12 -13.62
CA GLU A 253 -21.64 23.39 -13.62
C GLU A 253 -21.02 24.34 -12.57
N PRO A 254 -21.15 25.67 -12.74
CA PRO A 254 -20.55 26.65 -11.81
C PRO A 254 -21.04 26.51 -10.35
N LEU A 255 -22.28 26.04 -10.17
CA LEU A 255 -22.91 25.86 -8.86
C LEU A 255 -22.62 24.49 -8.23
N ASP A 256 -21.95 23.57 -8.93
CA ASP A 256 -21.65 22.25 -8.37
C ASP A 256 -20.74 22.33 -7.13
N PRO A 257 -20.95 21.49 -6.09
CA PRO A 257 -20.14 21.55 -4.89
C PRO A 257 -18.65 21.28 -5.16
N ALA A 258 -17.79 22.06 -4.50
CA ALA A 258 -16.35 21.87 -4.51
C ALA A 258 -15.89 21.01 -3.34
N SER A 259 -14.91 20.16 -3.57
CA SER A 259 -14.28 19.32 -2.56
C SER A 259 -13.56 20.21 -1.53
N PRO A 260 -13.56 19.83 -0.24
CA PRO A 260 -12.86 20.58 0.81
C PRO A 260 -11.32 20.66 0.66
N GLY A 261 -10.76 20.06 -0.41
CA GLY A 261 -9.31 19.95 -0.61
C GLY A 261 -8.65 18.88 0.27
N TRP A 262 -7.32 18.77 0.18
CA TRP A 262 -6.51 17.72 0.82
C TRP A 262 -5.62 18.26 1.95
N ALA A 263 -6.18 18.96 2.92
CA ALA A 263 -5.43 19.58 4.02
C ALA A 263 -5.75 18.91 5.38
N GLY A 264 -5.77 17.58 5.44
CA GLY A 264 -6.18 16.88 6.65
C GLY A 264 -5.17 16.91 7.81
N MET A 265 -3.86 16.90 7.52
CA MET A 265 -2.76 17.04 8.51
C MET A 265 -2.91 16.15 9.76
N LEU A 266 -3.40 14.92 9.59
CA LEU A 266 -3.71 14.01 10.70
C LEU A 266 -2.49 13.27 11.28
N GLY A 267 -1.31 13.48 10.70
CA GLY A 267 -0.03 12.94 11.19
C GLY A 267 0.13 11.43 10.99
N PHE A 268 1.28 10.90 11.44
CA PHE A 268 1.63 9.49 11.24
C PHE A 268 0.64 8.50 11.87
N GLY A 269 0.00 8.90 12.98
CA GLY A 269 -1.07 8.12 13.60
C GLY A 269 -2.21 7.78 12.64
N PHE A 270 -2.50 8.65 11.66
CA PHE A 270 -3.54 8.37 10.65
C PHE A 270 -3.13 7.29 9.66
N PHE A 271 -1.87 7.26 9.23
CA PHE A 271 -1.35 6.15 8.42
C PHE A 271 -1.48 4.82 9.17
N VAL A 272 -1.12 4.82 10.46
CA VAL A 272 -1.20 3.63 11.31
C VAL A 272 -2.65 3.18 11.54
N LYS A 273 -3.56 4.12 11.80
CA LYS A 273 -5.01 3.87 11.89
C LYS A 273 -5.53 3.26 10.59
N THR A 274 -5.10 3.81 9.45
CA THR A 274 -5.49 3.34 8.13
C THR A 274 -5.02 1.91 7.86
N MET A 275 -3.77 1.58 8.14
CA MET A 275 -3.26 0.20 8.02
C MET A 275 -3.97 -0.76 8.96
N THR A 276 -4.35 -0.29 10.15
CA THR A 276 -5.13 -1.09 11.11
C THR A 276 -6.48 -1.48 10.53
N ILE A 277 -7.27 -0.52 10.04
CA ILE A 277 -8.64 -0.80 9.56
C ILE A 277 -8.67 -1.46 8.18
N SER A 278 -7.61 -1.33 7.38
CA SER A 278 -7.55 -1.87 6.01
C SER A 278 -7.02 -3.31 5.96
N THR A 279 -6.65 -3.90 7.10
CA THR A 279 -6.06 -5.24 7.19
C THR A 279 -6.71 -6.04 8.32
N ALA A 280 -6.30 -7.30 8.48
CA ALA A 280 -6.73 -8.16 9.59
C ALA A 280 -6.41 -7.59 10.98
N LEU A 281 -5.54 -6.57 11.08
CA LEU A 281 -5.28 -5.86 12.33
C LEU A 281 -6.52 -5.16 12.90
N ALA A 282 -7.58 -4.95 12.10
CA ALA A 282 -8.87 -4.44 12.55
C ALA A 282 -9.51 -5.33 13.64
N LEU A 283 -9.11 -6.62 13.72
CA LEU A 283 -9.58 -7.57 14.72
C LEU A 283 -8.82 -7.47 16.05
N ALA A 284 -7.66 -6.79 16.09
CA ALA A 284 -6.83 -6.66 17.27
C ALA A 284 -7.21 -5.41 18.09
N PRO A 285 -6.92 -5.39 19.40
CA PRO A 285 -7.00 -4.16 20.19
C PRO A 285 -6.16 -3.05 19.57
N GLY A 286 -6.69 -1.82 19.51
CA GLY A 286 -6.08 -0.72 18.75
C GLY A 286 -4.62 -0.43 19.13
N TRP A 287 -4.25 -0.57 20.41
CA TRP A 287 -2.87 -0.37 20.86
C TRP A 287 -1.93 -1.44 20.29
N LEU A 288 -2.39 -2.70 20.23
CA LEU A 288 -1.62 -3.81 19.71
C LEU A 288 -1.47 -3.69 18.20
N ALA A 289 -2.56 -3.36 17.49
CA ALA A 289 -2.52 -3.09 16.05
C ALA A 289 -1.53 -1.98 15.71
N ALA A 290 -1.54 -0.87 16.46
CA ALA A 290 -0.61 0.24 16.26
C ALA A 290 0.86 -0.19 16.41
N LEU A 291 1.19 -0.98 17.45
CA LEU A 291 2.54 -1.51 17.63
C LEU A 291 2.92 -2.49 16.50
N LEU A 292 2.00 -3.34 16.07
CA LEU A 292 2.22 -4.28 14.96
C LEU A 292 2.48 -3.56 13.63
N VAL A 293 1.82 -2.43 13.37
CA VAL A 293 2.12 -1.60 12.19
C VAL A 293 3.55 -1.06 12.23
N GLY A 294 3.97 -0.52 13.38
CA GLY A 294 5.35 -0.06 13.56
C GLY A 294 6.38 -1.20 13.42
N LEU A 295 6.07 -2.38 13.97
CA LEU A 295 6.90 -3.58 13.82
C LEU A 295 6.95 -4.10 12.39
N ALA A 296 5.88 -3.97 11.61
CA ALA A 296 5.87 -4.34 10.19
C ALA A 296 6.86 -3.49 9.40
N LEU A 297 6.86 -2.16 9.61
CA LEU A 297 7.84 -1.24 9.01
C LEU A 297 9.27 -1.58 9.44
N PHE A 298 9.49 -1.85 10.72
CA PHE A 298 10.78 -2.28 11.26
C PHE A 298 11.28 -3.57 10.58
N GLY A 299 10.41 -4.57 10.45
CA GLY A 299 10.74 -5.83 9.79
C GLY A 299 11.07 -5.64 8.30
N TRP A 300 10.29 -4.84 7.57
CA TRP A 300 10.62 -4.46 6.18
C TRP A 300 11.97 -3.75 6.07
N ALA A 301 12.29 -2.85 7.01
CA ALA A 301 13.56 -2.14 7.04
C ALA A 301 14.77 -3.06 7.30
N SER A 302 14.55 -4.22 7.92
CA SER A 302 15.60 -5.19 8.22
C SER A 302 15.99 -6.09 7.04
N TRP A 303 15.05 -6.36 6.12
CA TRP A 303 15.22 -7.44 5.15
C TRP A 303 16.27 -7.04 4.10
N ARG A 304 17.32 -7.84 3.96
CA ARG A 304 18.47 -7.55 3.10
C ARG A 304 18.20 -7.92 1.63
N ASP A 305 17.19 -7.29 1.04
CA ASP A 305 16.85 -7.42 -0.38
C ASP A 305 16.59 -6.03 -1.00
N PRO A 306 16.96 -5.77 -2.27
CA PRO A 306 16.60 -4.53 -2.96
C PRO A 306 15.10 -4.25 -3.01
N LEU A 307 14.27 -5.29 -3.06
CA LEU A 307 12.81 -5.18 -2.97
C LEU A 307 12.38 -4.53 -1.66
N ALA A 308 12.99 -4.92 -0.54
CA ALA A 308 12.63 -4.40 0.77
C ALA A 308 12.84 -2.89 0.87
N THR A 309 13.91 -2.36 0.25
CA THR A 309 14.13 -0.91 0.18
C THR A 309 13.03 -0.22 -0.61
N ARG A 310 12.62 -0.78 -1.75
CA ARG A 310 11.55 -0.23 -2.58
C ARG A 310 10.20 -0.28 -1.87
N ALA A 311 9.86 -1.42 -1.27
CA ALA A 311 8.66 -1.59 -0.47
C ALA A 311 8.60 -0.56 0.66
N LEU A 312 9.69 -0.41 1.43
CA LEU A 312 9.77 0.58 2.51
C LEU A 312 9.63 2.03 1.99
N ALA A 313 10.25 2.37 0.85
CA ALA A 313 10.11 3.69 0.25
C ALA A 313 8.67 3.97 -0.19
N ILE A 314 7.98 2.96 -0.74
CA ILE A 314 6.56 3.05 -1.10
C ILE A 314 5.71 3.25 0.16
N PHE A 315 5.91 2.43 1.21
CA PHE A 315 5.17 2.58 2.47
C PHE A 315 5.42 3.94 3.11
N ALA A 316 6.66 4.44 3.10
CA ALA A 316 6.99 5.77 3.58
C ALA A 316 6.29 6.87 2.76
N ALA A 317 6.25 6.74 1.44
CA ALA A 317 5.57 7.70 0.58
C ALA A 317 4.06 7.76 0.85
N TYR A 318 3.39 6.60 0.98
CA TYR A 318 1.97 6.56 1.36
C TYR A 318 1.73 7.00 2.81
N ALA A 319 2.66 6.73 3.72
CA ALA A 319 2.61 7.25 5.08
C ALA A 319 2.67 8.78 5.09
N VAL A 320 3.57 9.39 4.31
CA VAL A 320 3.64 10.84 4.14
C VAL A 320 2.37 11.39 3.50
N LEU A 321 1.88 10.75 2.43
CA LEU A 321 0.63 11.14 1.77
C LEU A 321 -0.53 11.18 2.77
N LEU A 322 -0.76 10.09 3.50
CA LEU A 322 -1.85 9.99 4.47
C LEU A 322 -1.65 10.93 5.66
N SER A 323 -0.42 11.09 6.15
CA SER A 323 -0.13 11.95 7.30
C SER A 323 -0.38 13.43 7.03
N LEU A 324 -0.05 13.89 5.81
CA LEU A 324 -0.12 15.31 5.45
C LEU A 324 -1.46 15.67 4.79
N PHE A 325 -1.96 14.80 3.92
CA PHE A 325 -3.08 15.11 3.03
C PHE A 325 -4.34 14.30 3.33
N GLY A 326 -4.21 13.18 4.04
CA GLY A 326 -5.32 12.28 4.35
C GLY A 326 -6.33 12.88 5.31
N ARG A 327 -7.60 12.58 5.06
CA ARG A 327 -8.76 12.91 5.90
C ARG A 327 -9.44 11.61 6.35
N PRO A 328 -10.32 11.63 7.37
CA PRO A 328 -10.96 10.40 7.85
C PRO A 328 -11.73 9.65 6.76
N ASP A 329 -12.27 10.38 5.78
CA ASP A 329 -12.99 9.85 4.61
C ASP A 329 -12.07 9.36 3.48
N THR A 330 -10.76 9.61 3.52
CA THR A 330 -9.79 9.16 2.50
C THR A 330 -8.91 8.01 2.98
N PHE A 331 -9.32 7.30 4.04
CA PHE A 331 -8.56 6.18 4.60
C PHE A 331 -8.28 5.09 3.55
N TYR A 332 -9.17 4.90 2.58
CA TYR A 332 -9.02 3.91 1.52
C TYR A 332 -7.74 4.07 0.69
N TRP A 333 -7.06 5.24 0.68
CA TRP A 333 -5.75 5.38 0.04
C TRP A 333 -4.70 4.42 0.60
N GLY A 334 -4.84 3.97 1.84
CA GLY A 334 -3.96 2.97 2.43
C GLY A 334 -4.08 1.58 1.78
N LEU A 335 -5.20 1.27 1.11
CA LEU A 335 -5.37 0.02 0.37
C LEU A 335 -4.32 -0.15 -0.74
N MET A 336 -3.69 0.93 -1.22
CA MET A 336 -2.59 0.84 -2.19
C MET A 336 -1.40 0.00 -1.70
N VAL A 337 -1.20 -0.07 -0.39
CA VAL A 337 -0.04 -0.74 0.22
C VAL A 337 -0.42 -1.84 1.21
N ALA A 338 -1.65 -1.83 1.70
CA ALA A 338 -2.18 -2.80 2.67
C ALA A 338 -1.90 -4.28 2.32
N PRO A 339 -2.05 -4.75 1.05
CA PRO A 339 -1.87 -6.17 0.71
C PRO A 339 -0.56 -6.78 1.23
N THR A 340 0.54 -6.05 1.07
CA THR A 340 1.89 -6.57 1.33
C THR A 340 2.47 -6.08 2.65
N PHE A 341 1.81 -5.13 3.29
CA PHE A 341 2.36 -4.40 4.42
C PHE A 341 2.70 -5.32 5.61
N LEU A 342 1.76 -6.21 5.98
CA LEU A 342 1.92 -7.08 7.15
C LEU A 342 3.00 -8.16 7.00
N ILE A 343 3.47 -8.45 5.78
CA ILE A 343 4.60 -9.38 5.54
C ILE A 343 5.82 -8.96 6.36
N GLY A 344 5.98 -7.66 6.61
CA GLY A 344 7.04 -7.09 7.44
C GLY A 344 7.20 -7.79 8.79
N LEU A 345 6.09 -8.20 9.41
CA LEU A 345 6.09 -8.88 10.70
C LEU A 345 6.84 -10.22 10.68
N ALA A 346 6.89 -10.91 9.54
CA ALA A 346 7.62 -12.16 9.40
C ALA A 346 9.14 -11.99 9.51
N PHE A 347 9.66 -10.78 9.29
CA PHE A 347 11.10 -10.49 9.42
C PHE A 347 11.49 -10.10 10.86
N VAL A 348 10.53 -9.77 11.72
CA VAL A 348 10.77 -9.19 13.06
C VAL A 348 11.59 -10.11 13.99
N PRO A 349 11.38 -11.44 14.06
CA PRO A 349 12.11 -12.29 15.00
C PRO A 349 13.63 -12.26 14.79
N ASP A 350 14.08 -12.40 13.54
CA ASP A 350 15.50 -12.30 13.20
C ASP A 350 16.00 -10.86 13.27
N SER A 351 15.16 -9.87 12.96
CA SER A 351 15.50 -8.45 13.10
C SER A 351 15.86 -8.07 14.54
N LEU A 352 15.02 -8.47 15.51
CA LEU A 352 15.24 -8.21 16.93
C LEU A 352 16.45 -8.97 17.44
N ARG A 353 16.63 -10.23 17.03
CA ARG A 353 17.81 -11.03 17.37
C ARG A 353 19.10 -10.38 16.90
N ASP A 354 19.16 -9.99 15.63
CA ASP A 354 20.35 -9.40 15.02
C ASP A 354 20.65 -8.02 15.59
N LEU A 355 19.62 -7.18 15.77
CA LEU A 355 19.77 -5.86 16.37
C LEU A 355 20.27 -5.94 17.82
N SER A 356 19.67 -6.83 18.62
CA SER A 356 20.09 -7.03 20.02
C SER A 356 21.51 -7.60 20.09
N GLY A 357 21.84 -8.56 19.23
CA GLY A 357 23.18 -9.12 19.13
C GLY A 357 24.23 -8.06 18.78
N ALA A 358 23.92 -7.15 17.85
CA ALA A 358 24.82 -6.08 17.44
C ALA A 358 24.94 -4.97 18.51
N ALA A 359 23.83 -4.61 19.19
CA ALA A 359 23.83 -3.57 20.22
C ALA A 359 24.58 -4.00 21.50
N LEU A 360 24.49 -5.28 21.86
CA LEU A 360 25.11 -5.85 23.06
C LEU A 360 26.53 -6.38 22.84
N ASP A 361 27.08 -6.28 21.61
CA ASP A 361 28.45 -6.74 21.33
C ASP A 361 29.48 -5.81 21.99
N SER A 362 29.90 -6.18 23.20
CA SER A 362 30.80 -5.44 24.07
C SER A 362 32.26 -5.89 23.98
N ARG A 363 32.64 -6.65 22.94
CA ARG A 363 33.98 -7.22 22.84
C ARG A 363 35.07 -6.13 22.80
N ARG A 364 35.81 -6.02 23.91
CA ARG A 364 37.07 -5.28 24.02
C ARG A 364 38.07 -5.86 23.02
N ILE A 365 38.63 -5.03 22.15
CA ILE A 365 39.77 -5.38 21.31
C ILE A 365 40.98 -5.50 22.25
N ILE A 366 41.35 -6.72 22.63
CA ILE A 366 42.63 -6.97 23.31
C ILE A 366 43.69 -7.05 22.21
N VAL A 367 44.46 -5.97 22.04
CA VAL A 367 45.66 -5.99 21.20
C VAL A 367 46.75 -6.74 21.97
N THR A 368 46.94 -8.02 21.68
CA THR A 368 48.14 -8.74 22.13
C THR A 368 49.28 -8.35 21.20
N ARG A 369 50.12 -7.38 21.61
CA ARG A 369 51.44 -7.20 20.99
C ARG A 369 52.25 -8.46 21.31
N ARG A 370 52.50 -9.31 20.31
CA ARG A 370 53.60 -10.28 20.40
C ARG A 370 54.90 -9.48 20.22
N VAL A 371 55.61 -9.29 21.32
CA VAL A 371 57.02 -8.91 21.27
C VAL A 371 57.77 -10.18 20.85
N GLN A 372 58.42 -10.15 19.69
CA GLN A 372 59.43 -11.13 19.30
C GLN A 372 60.80 -10.61 19.69
#